data_AF-A0A914P661-F1
#
_entry.id   AF-A0A914P661-F1
#
_cell.length_a   1.000
_cell.length_b   1.000
_cell.length_c   1.000
_cell.angle_alpha   90.00
_cell.angle_beta   90.00
_cell.angle_gamma   90.00
#
_symmetry.space_group_name_H-M   'P 1'
#
loop_
_entity.id
_entity.type
_entity.pdbx_description
1 polymer ?
#
loop_
_entity_poly.entity_id
_entity_poly.type
_entity_poly.pdbx_seq_one_letter_code
_entity_poly.pdbx_strand_id
1 'polypeptide(L)'
;MSTKSARNKKEAIKMIQEEFAASGRVNPHIYYSYFKAMGILLFLLFIAFFIGNSIATVGRSLWLSDWSDETISNGTSIHMSSFQRLGIYGLIGILETICLFLANVFLVTGGINASLNLHNPLINNLLRSPLQFFDTTPLGRILNRTGKVSFIQLIK
;
A
#
# COMPACT_ATOMS: atom_id res chain seq x y z
N MET A 1 -8.33 49.92 12.12
CA MET A 1 -7.82 49.08 11.00
C MET A 1 -7.06 47.84 11.47
N SER A 2 -6.30 47.89 12.58
CA SER A 2 -5.54 46.75 13.15
C SER A 2 -6.40 45.56 13.63
N THR A 3 -7.60 45.80 14.16
CA THR A 3 -8.46 44.76 14.77
C THR A 3 -9.09 43.78 13.77
N LYS A 4 -9.34 44.19 12.51
CA LYS A 4 -9.86 43.32 11.44
C LYS A 4 -8.82 42.30 10.96
N SER A 5 -7.55 42.71 10.87
CA SER A 5 -6.44 41.84 10.44
C SER A 5 -6.17 40.72 11.45
N ALA A 6 -6.20 41.03 12.75
CA ALA A 6 -6.06 40.05 13.82
C ALA A 6 -7.21 39.03 13.87
N ARG A 7 -8.44 39.47 13.56
CA ARG A 7 -9.63 38.60 13.49
C ARG A 7 -9.55 37.60 12.32
N ASN A 8 -9.19 38.08 11.13
CA ASN A 8 -9.03 37.22 9.94
C ASN A 8 -7.91 36.19 10.13
N LYS A 9 -6.81 36.56 10.80
CA LYS A 9 -5.71 35.64 11.12
C LYS A 9 -6.15 34.56 12.11
N LYS A 10 -6.96 34.90 13.13
CA LYS A 10 -7.55 33.94 14.07
C LYS A 10 -8.54 32.99 13.40
N GLU A 11 -9.40 33.49 12.51
CA GLU A 11 -10.35 32.68 11.75
C GLU A 11 -9.61 31.74 10.77
N ALA A 12 -8.55 32.21 10.10
CA ALA A 12 -7.71 31.37 9.25
C ALA A 12 -6.98 30.27 10.03
N ILE A 13 -6.42 30.59 11.20
CA ILE A 13 -5.79 29.59 12.09
C ILE A 13 -6.82 28.58 12.59
N LYS A 14 -8.03 29.02 12.95
CA LYS A 14 -9.12 28.13 13.38
C LYS A 14 -9.54 27.16 12.28
N MET A 15 -9.69 27.63 11.04
CA MET A 15 -10.02 26.76 9.90
C MET A 15 -8.91 25.76 9.57
N ILE A 16 -7.63 26.15 9.71
CA ILE A 16 -6.49 25.23 9.56
C ILE A 16 -6.50 24.19 10.69
N GLN A 17 -6.75 24.60 11.93
CA GLN A 17 -6.79 23.71 13.08
C GLN A 17 -7.94 22.70 12.97
N GLU A 18 -9.11 23.11 12.48
CA GLU A 18 -10.26 22.23 12.22
C GLU A 18 -9.97 21.24 11.07
N GLU A 19 -9.22 21.64 10.03
CA GLU A 19 -8.76 20.76 8.95
C GLU A 19 -7.77 19.69 9.44
N PHE A 20 -6.85 20.05 10.34
CA PHE A 20 -5.91 19.11 10.98
C PHE A 20 -6.57 18.25 12.07
N ALA A 21 -7.54 18.79 12.82
CA ALA A 21 -8.28 18.05 13.85
C ALA A 21 -9.24 17.00 13.24
N ALA A 22 -9.78 17.26 12.05
CA ALA A 22 -10.51 16.26 11.27
C ALA A 22 -9.62 15.12 10.73
N SER A 23 -8.29 15.26 10.83
CA SER A 23 -7.32 14.18 10.59
C SER A 23 -7.11 13.28 11.82
N GLY A 24 -8.07 13.21 12.74
CA GLY A 24 -8.13 12.22 13.82
C GLY A 24 -8.81 10.94 13.37
N ARG A 25 -8.17 9.78 13.61
CA ARG A 25 -8.64 8.39 13.44
C ARG A 25 -9.66 8.22 12.29
N VAL A 26 -9.12 8.07 11.09
CA VAL A 26 -9.89 7.88 9.85
C VAL A 26 -10.88 6.72 10.01
N ASN A 27 -12.15 6.98 9.70
CA ASN A 27 -13.23 6.02 9.84
C ASN A 27 -12.92 4.76 8.98
N PRO A 28 -12.96 3.52 9.53
CA PRO A 28 -12.65 2.29 8.79
C PRO A 28 -13.47 2.12 7.51
N HIS A 29 -14.66 2.72 7.45
CA HIS A 29 -15.50 2.74 6.26
C HIS A 29 -14.82 3.40 5.04
N ILE A 30 -13.95 4.40 5.26
CA ILE A 30 -13.20 5.08 4.19
C ILE A 30 -12.15 4.12 3.59
N TYR A 31 -11.49 3.32 4.43
CA TYR A 31 -10.56 2.29 3.96
C TYR A 31 -11.29 1.22 3.15
N TYR A 32 -12.47 0.77 3.61
CA TYR A 32 -13.27 -0.18 2.85
C TYR A 32 -13.71 0.39 1.49
N SER A 33 -14.10 1.66 1.44
CA SER A 33 -14.42 2.35 0.20
C SER A 33 -13.22 2.45 -0.75
N TYR A 34 -12.01 2.67 -0.20
CA TYR A 34 -10.77 2.67 -0.95
C TYR A 34 -10.43 1.28 -1.51
N PHE A 35 -10.52 0.22 -0.70
CA PHE A 35 -10.29 -1.16 -1.15
C PHE A 35 -11.33 -1.64 -2.16
N LYS A 36 -12.57 -1.19 -2.04
CA LYS A 36 -13.63 -1.43 -3.02
C LYS A 36 -13.32 -0.74 -4.35
N ALA A 37 -12.81 0.49 -4.32
CA ALA A 37 -12.39 1.24 -5.51
C ALA A 37 -11.11 0.68 -6.15
N MET A 38 -10.20 0.10 -5.35
CA MET A 38 -9.00 -0.62 -5.81
C MET A 38 -9.34 -1.89 -6.60
N GLY A 39 -10.50 -2.48 -6.32
CA GLY A 39 -10.95 -3.76 -6.86
C GLY A 39 -10.73 -4.86 -5.82
N ILE A 40 -11.82 -5.27 -5.16
CA ILE A 40 -11.77 -6.23 -4.04
C ILE A 40 -11.09 -7.55 -4.43
N LEU A 41 -11.25 -7.98 -5.69
CA LEU A 41 -10.66 -9.20 -6.22
C LEU A 41 -9.12 -9.12 -6.28
N LEU A 42 -8.56 -8.00 -6.76
CA LEU A 42 -7.10 -7.80 -6.86
C LEU A 42 -6.46 -7.75 -5.47
N PHE A 43 -7.14 -7.12 -4.51
CA PHE A 43 -6.70 -7.08 -3.12
C PHE A 43 -6.72 -8.47 -2.46
N LEU A 44 -7.78 -9.26 -2.69
CA LEU A 44 -7.85 -10.63 -2.19
C LEU A 44 -6.76 -11.52 -2.81
N LEU A 45 -6.49 -11.39 -4.12
CA LEU A 45 -5.41 -12.09 -4.79
C LEU A 45 -4.04 -11.71 -4.22
N PHE A 46 -3.79 -10.42 -4.00
CA PHE A 46 -2.57 -9.95 -3.34
C PHE A 46 -2.37 -10.62 -1.98
N ILE A 47 -3.40 -10.60 -1.11
CA ILE A 47 -3.33 -11.24 0.21
C ILE A 47 -3.05 -12.74 0.08
N ALA A 48 -3.73 -13.44 -0.82
CA ALA A 48 -3.56 -14.88 -1.00
C ALA A 48 -2.12 -15.22 -1.41
N PHE A 49 -1.55 -14.53 -2.39
CA PHE A 49 -0.17 -14.75 -2.84
C PHE A 49 0.86 -14.32 -1.79
N PHE A 50 0.58 -13.26 -1.01
CA PHE A 50 1.44 -12.83 0.07
C PHE A 50 1.49 -13.83 1.24
N ILE A 51 0.33 -14.40 1.60
CA ILE A 51 0.26 -15.50 2.57
C ILE A 51 1.00 -16.73 2.03
N GLY A 52 0.81 -17.07 0.75
CA GLY A 52 1.55 -18.17 0.11
C GLY A 52 3.07 -17.98 0.16
N ASN A 53 3.55 -16.76 -0.12
CA ASN A 53 4.96 -16.41 0.02
C ASN A 53 5.45 -16.54 1.48
N SER A 54 4.64 -16.11 2.45
CA SER A 54 4.99 -16.21 3.88
C SER A 54 5.11 -17.68 4.32
N ILE A 55 4.19 -18.54 3.89
CA ILE A 55 4.23 -19.98 4.15
C ILE A 55 5.45 -20.61 3.50
N ALA A 56 5.73 -20.29 2.23
CA ALA A 56 6.90 -20.81 1.52
C ALA A 56 8.21 -20.38 2.21
N THR A 57 8.28 -19.14 2.70
CA THR A 57 9.42 -18.63 3.46
C THR A 57 9.69 -19.42 4.72
N VAL A 58 8.64 -19.66 5.51
CA VAL A 58 8.73 -20.44 6.75
C VAL A 58 9.08 -21.90 6.43
N GLY A 59 8.40 -22.51 5.45
CA GLY A 59 8.67 -23.88 5.02
C GLY A 59 10.11 -24.07 4.55
N ARG A 60 10.66 -23.12 3.79
CA ARG A 60 12.06 -23.13 3.38
C ARG A 60 13.02 -23.01 4.57
N SER A 61 12.70 -22.18 5.57
CA SER A 61 13.52 -22.08 6.78
C SER A 61 13.47 -23.35 7.64
N LEU A 62 12.31 -24.00 7.75
CA LEU A 62 12.16 -25.27 8.47
C LEU A 62 12.94 -26.37 7.78
N TRP A 63 12.81 -26.48 6.45
CA TRP A 63 13.58 -27.43 5.65
C TRP A 63 15.09 -27.29 5.83
N LEU A 64 15.58 -26.04 5.89
CA LEU A 64 16.99 -25.77 6.11
C LEU A 64 17.41 -26.12 7.55
N SER A 65 16.54 -25.90 8.54
CA SER A 65 16.78 -26.30 9.93
C SER A 65 16.93 -27.82 10.05
N ASP A 66 15.97 -28.58 9.50
CA ASP A 66 15.98 -30.04 9.53
C ASP A 66 17.23 -30.61 8.83
N TRP A 67 17.61 -30.03 7.68
CA TRP A 67 18.83 -30.43 6.98
C TRP A 67 20.10 -30.09 7.77
N SER A 68 20.15 -28.95 8.47
CA SER A 68 21.29 -28.55 9.29
C SER A 68 21.48 -29.49 10.49
N ASP A 69 20.41 -29.88 11.16
CA ASP A 69 20.47 -30.73 12.36
C ASP A 69 20.90 -32.17 12.02
N GLU A 70 20.42 -32.73 10.91
CA GLU A 70 20.85 -34.05 10.41
C GLU A 70 22.31 -34.09 9.96
N THR A 71 22.86 -32.96 9.52
CA THR A 71 24.28 -32.87 9.12
C THR A 71 25.20 -32.94 10.34
N ILE A 72 24.73 -32.53 11.52
CA ILE A 72 25.50 -32.50 12.78
C ILE A 72 25.33 -33.81 13.56
N SER A 73 24.15 -34.43 13.51
CA SER A 73 23.86 -35.72 14.13
C SER A 73 24.14 -36.87 13.16
N ASN A 74 25.34 -37.45 13.23
CA ASN A 74 25.77 -38.66 12.49
C ASN A 74 25.00 -39.95 12.88
N GLY A 75 23.67 -39.90 12.95
CA GLY A 75 22.81 -40.99 13.41
C GLY A 75 21.51 -41.08 12.63
N THR A 76 21.40 -42.11 11.79
CA THR A 76 20.12 -42.70 11.30
C THR A 76 19.12 -41.76 10.61
N SER A 77 19.55 -40.95 9.65
CA SER A 77 18.64 -40.21 8.76
C SER A 77 18.59 -40.82 7.35
N ILE A 78 17.44 -40.68 6.70
CA ILE A 78 17.16 -41.16 5.35
C ILE A 78 18.29 -40.70 4.42
N HIS A 79 18.94 -41.65 3.72
CA HIS A 79 20.00 -41.39 2.74
C HIS A 79 19.46 -40.65 1.51
N MET A 80 19.03 -39.40 1.68
CA MET A 80 18.70 -38.51 0.57
C MET A 80 19.97 -37.78 0.16
N SER A 81 20.36 -37.92 -1.11
CA SER A 81 21.57 -37.31 -1.65
C SER A 81 21.55 -35.80 -1.45
N SER A 82 22.70 -35.19 -1.15
CA SER A 82 22.84 -33.74 -1.00
C SER A 82 22.28 -32.98 -2.21
N PHE A 83 22.36 -33.56 -3.40
CA PHE A 83 21.81 -33.00 -4.62
C PHE A 83 20.27 -32.95 -4.61
N GLN A 84 19.61 -33.98 -4.08
CA GLN A 84 18.14 -34.02 -3.96
C GLN A 84 17.63 -32.99 -2.95
N ARG A 85 18.32 -32.83 -1.80
CA ARG A 85 17.99 -31.81 -0.79
C ARG A 85 18.11 -30.40 -1.34
N LEU A 86 19.20 -30.14 -2.07
CA LEU A 86 19.42 -28.86 -2.74
C LEU A 86 18.36 -28.59 -3.82
N GLY A 87 17.96 -29.64 -4.56
CA GLY A 87 16.88 -29.56 -5.54
C GLY A 87 15.54 -29.14 -4.92
N ILE A 88 15.14 -29.77 -3.81
CA ILE A 88 13.90 -29.41 -3.08
C ILE A 88 13.97 -27.98 -2.55
N TYR A 89 15.09 -27.60 -1.94
CA TYR A 89 15.30 -26.24 -1.46
C TYR A 89 15.21 -25.19 -2.58
N GLY A 90 15.84 -25.48 -3.73
CA GLY A 90 15.77 -24.63 -4.92
C GLY A 90 14.35 -24.49 -5.47
N LEU A 91 13.59 -25.58 -5.52
CA LEU A 91 12.18 -25.55 -5.97
C LEU A 91 11.30 -24.72 -5.03
N ILE A 92 11.47 -24.84 -3.72
CA ILE A 92 10.74 -24.02 -2.73
C ILE A 92 11.09 -22.54 -2.91
N GLY A 93 12.37 -22.21 -3.12
CA GLY A 93 12.81 -20.82 -3.36
C GLY A 93 12.28 -20.23 -4.68
N ILE A 94 12.21 -21.03 -5.75
CA ILE A 94 11.61 -20.61 -7.02
C ILE A 94 10.11 -20.34 -6.83
N LEU A 95 9.40 -21.25 -6.16
CA LEU A 95 7.97 -21.09 -5.87
C LEU A 95 7.70 -19.82 -5.04
N GLU A 96 8.48 -19.60 -3.99
CA GLU A 96 8.40 -18.41 -3.16
C GLU A 96 8.58 -17.13 -3.99
N THR A 97 9.60 -17.10 -4.85
CA THR A 97 9.94 -15.93 -5.68
C THR A 97 8.82 -15.63 -6.67
N ILE A 98 8.23 -16.66 -7.29
CA ILE A 98 7.09 -16.52 -8.19
C ILE A 98 5.86 -15.99 -7.43
N CYS A 99 5.57 -16.51 -6.24
CA CYS A 99 4.47 -16.01 -5.41
C CYS A 99 4.66 -14.54 -5.04
N LEU A 100 5.87 -14.14 -4.65
CA LEU A 100 6.18 -12.75 -4.32
C LEU A 100 6.08 -11.83 -5.53
N PHE A 101 6.54 -12.28 -6.69
CA PHE A 101 6.43 -11.54 -7.94
C PHE A 101 4.98 -11.28 -8.31
N LEU A 102 4.13 -12.33 -8.27
CA LEU A 102 2.69 -12.20 -8.53
C LEU A 102 2.01 -11.27 -7.51
N ALA A 103 2.34 -11.38 -6.23
CA ALA A 103 1.82 -10.46 -5.21
C ALA A 103 2.16 -9.00 -5.55
N ASN A 104 3.41 -8.71 -5.94
CA ASN A 104 3.80 -7.36 -6.33
C ASN A 104 3.07 -6.86 -7.57
N VAL A 105 2.87 -7.71 -8.59
CA VAL A 105 2.09 -7.34 -9.78
C VAL A 105 0.66 -6.96 -9.38
N PHE A 106 -0.03 -7.77 -8.57
CA PHE A 106 -1.38 -7.45 -8.11
C PHE A 106 -1.44 -6.18 -7.26
N LEU A 107 -0.42 -5.94 -6.43
CA LEU A 107 -0.33 -4.73 -5.63
C LEU A 107 -0.20 -3.47 -6.51
N VAL A 108 0.69 -3.51 -7.50
CA VAL A 108 0.91 -2.38 -8.42
C VAL A 108 -0.32 -2.13 -9.29
N THR A 109 -0.88 -3.18 -9.91
CA THR A 109 -2.09 -3.05 -10.73
C THR A 109 -3.28 -2.57 -9.91
N GLY A 110 -3.48 -3.10 -8.71
CA GLY A 110 -4.49 -2.63 -7.77
C GLY A 110 -4.27 -1.15 -7.42
N GLY A 111 -3.04 -0.76 -7.09
CA GLY A 111 -2.69 0.62 -6.74
C GLY A 111 -2.99 1.61 -7.88
N ILE A 112 -2.66 1.25 -9.13
CA ILE A 112 -3.00 2.05 -10.32
C ILE A 112 -4.51 2.19 -10.45
N ASN A 113 -5.25 1.09 -10.33
CA ASN A 113 -6.71 1.10 -10.43
C ASN A 113 -7.38 1.93 -9.32
N ALA A 114 -6.87 1.86 -8.09
CA ALA A 114 -7.31 2.70 -6.98
C ALA A 114 -7.05 4.19 -7.26
N SER A 115 -5.87 4.52 -7.77
CA SER A 115 -5.49 5.90 -8.13
C SER A 115 -6.43 6.47 -9.19
N LEU A 116 -6.70 5.70 -10.25
CA LEU A 116 -7.63 6.11 -11.32
C LEU A 116 -9.06 6.29 -10.82
N ASN A 117 -9.58 5.33 -10.04
CA ASN A 117 -10.93 5.39 -9.50
C ASN A 117 -11.11 6.50 -8.45
N LEU A 118 -10.05 6.90 -7.74
CA LEU A 118 -10.11 8.01 -6.80
C LEU A 118 -9.98 9.36 -7.51
N HIS A 119 -9.14 9.47 -8.55
CA HIS A 119 -8.88 10.73 -9.25
C HIS A 119 -9.98 11.14 -10.22
N ASN A 120 -10.55 10.21 -11.00
CA ASN A 120 -11.56 10.51 -12.02
C ASN A 120 -12.81 11.24 -11.47
N PRO A 121 -13.48 10.78 -10.41
CA PRO A 121 -14.64 11.48 -9.86
C PRO A 121 -14.26 12.81 -9.20
N LEU A 122 -13.05 12.91 -8.65
CA LEU A 122 -12.58 14.10 -7.96
C LEU A 122 -12.34 15.26 -8.94
N ILE A 123 -11.73 14.96 -10.09
CA ILE A 123 -11.53 15.94 -11.18
C ILE A 123 -12.87 16.33 -11.81
N ASN A 124 -13.76 15.36 -12.07
CA ASN A 124 -15.07 15.65 -12.68
C ASN A 124 -15.96 16.54 -11.79
N ASN A 125 -15.96 16.28 -10.48
CA ASN A 125 -16.68 17.11 -9.51
C ASN A 125 -16.05 18.50 -9.35
N LEU A 126 -14.71 18.60 -9.42
CA LEU A 126 -14.00 19.87 -9.40
C LEU A 126 -14.38 20.74 -10.60
N LEU A 127 -14.44 20.15 -11.81
CA LEU A 127 -14.77 20.87 -13.05
C LEU A 127 -16.25 21.30 -13.13
N ARG A 128 -17.15 20.63 -12.43
CA ARG A 128 -18.59 20.98 -12.35
C ARG A 128 -18.94 21.93 -11.20
N SER A 129 -17.98 22.27 -10.34
CA SER A 129 -18.22 23.21 -9.25
C SER A 129 -18.38 24.64 -9.80
N PRO A 130 -19.37 25.43 -9.32
CA PRO A 130 -19.51 26.83 -9.72
C PRO A 130 -18.24 27.61 -9.37
N LEU A 131 -17.83 28.55 -10.24
CA LEU A 131 -16.62 29.36 -10.11
C LEU A 131 -16.46 30.03 -8.72
N GLN A 132 -17.57 30.27 -8.01
CA GLN A 132 -17.62 30.89 -6.68
C GLN A 132 -16.90 30.10 -5.57
N PHE A 133 -16.72 28.78 -5.76
CA PHE A 133 -15.93 27.92 -4.84
C PHE A 133 -14.41 28.12 -5.02
N PHE A 134 -13.98 28.64 -6.17
CA PHE A 134 -12.58 28.90 -6.48
C PHE A 134 -12.07 30.24 -5.95
N ASP A 135 -12.97 31.18 -5.62
CA ASP A 135 -12.64 32.47 -5.01
C ASP A 135 -12.55 32.41 -3.47
N THR A 136 -13.16 31.42 -2.83
CA THR A 136 -13.24 31.30 -1.36
C THR A 136 -12.26 30.29 -0.76
N THR A 137 -11.61 29.47 -1.58
CA THR A 137 -10.65 28.45 -1.13
C THR A 137 -9.32 28.66 -1.84
N PRO A 138 -8.17 28.82 -1.14
CA PRO A 138 -6.90 29.06 -1.82
C PRO A 138 -6.51 27.78 -2.59
N LEU A 139 -6.79 27.78 -3.89
CA LEU A 139 -6.41 26.77 -4.89
C LEU A 139 -4.96 26.29 -4.73
N GLY A 140 -4.06 27.17 -4.28
CA GLY A 140 -2.67 26.84 -4.00
C GLY A 140 -2.49 25.75 -2.93
N ARG A 141 -3.41 25.56 -1.98
CA ARG A 141 -3.29 24.52 -0.93
C ARG A 141 -3.71 23.14 -1.42
N ILE A 142 -4.74 23.06 -2.28
CA ILE A 142 -5.17 21.82 -2.91
C ILE A 142 -4.12 21.41 -3.96
N LEU A 143 -3.69 22.34 -4.82
CA LEU A 143 -2.67 22.07 -5.83
C LEU A 143 -1.31 21.68 -5.20
N ASN A 144 -0.92 22.29 -4.08
CA ASN A 144 0.28 21.88 -3.32
C ASN A 144 0.13 20.49 -2.65
N ARG A 145 -1.11 20.03 -2.41
CA ARG A 145 -1.40 18.71 -1.84
C ARG A 145 -1.48 17.62 -2.92
N THR A 146 -2.20 17.87 -4.02
CA THR A 146 -2.28 16.94 -5.17
C THR A 146 -0.94 16.87 -5.91
N GLY A 147 -0.28 18.01 -6.09
CA GLY A 147 1.04 18.10 -6.73
C GLY A 147 2.09 17.30 -5.98
N LYS A 148 2.17 17.39 -4.64
CA LYS A 148 3.08 16.56 -3.84
C LYS A 148 2.79 15.07 -3.95
N VAL A 149 1.52 14.67 -3.98
CA VAL A 149 1.14 13.25 -4.10
C VAL A 149 1.49 12.69 -5.49
N SER A 150 1.38 13.50 -6.55
CA SER A 150 1.80 13.12 -7.90
C SER A 150 3.32 13.19 -8.12
N PHE A 151 4.03 14.18 -7.57
CA PHE A 151 5.49 14.33 -7.74
C PHE A 151 6.29 13.23 -7.03
N ILE A 152 5.78 12.69 -5.91
CA ILE A 152 6.42 11.58 -5.19
C ILE A 152 6.34 10.25 -5.96
N GLN A 153 5.38 10.09 -6.88
CA GLN A 153 5.30 8.91 -7.76
C GLN A 153 6.19 9.00 -9.00
N LEU A 154 6.82 10.15 -9.28
CA LEU A 154 7.64 10.35 -10.48
C LEU A 154 9.15 10.28 -10.22
N ILE A 155 9.58 10.02 -8.97
CA ILE A 155 11.00 9.93 -8.55
C ILE A 155 11.34 8.54 -7.95
N LYS A 156 10.50 7.54 -8.16
CA LYS A 156 10.83 6.12 -7.93
C LYS A 156 10.48 5.31 -9.15
#